data_AF-A0A7K3G2Y7-F1
#
_entry.id   AF-A0A7K3G2Y7-F1
#
_cell.length_a   1.000
_cell.length_b   1.000
_cell.length_c   1.000
_cell.angle_alpha   90.00
_cell.angle_beta   90.00
_cell.angle_gamma   90.00
#
_symmetry.space_group_name_H-M   'P 1'
#
loop_
_entity.id
_entity.type
_entity.pdbx_description
1 polymer ?
#
loop_
_entity_poly.entity_id
_entity_poly.type
_entity_poly.pdbx_seq_one_letter_code
_entity_poly.pdbx_strand_id
1 'polypeptide(L)'
;PLPLGVLAAGGGPTAFAWAALVTAAADGAAVLWTRPLPVRVTAGVGAAVLGGWAFLTGGWLSFSSPWSGAPLLLAGAAVCLYVAWRTPAVAVAASVVAGLAASAAVGGLLRSVLPGDWEVPGYVLCALVLASVGRAGAGARLPRGVRAGLAGAGAAVTALGLTWALPPVVTGALAPLARTTDVWSGEHAGPVLGPHPATAVLVLAVVAAVLASVPRLWARCGALVLGWALLTALPVSLGLPYAATLALQLLTTAAALWIAVRPAP
;
A
#
# COMPACT_ATOMS: atom_id res chain seq x y z
N PRO A 1 26.83 21.04 -8.13
CA PRO A 1 25.63 20.15 -8.21
C PRO A 1 24.43 20.98 -8.71
N LEU A 2 23.57 20.43 -9.58
CA LEU A 2 22.47 21.16 -10.20
C LEU A 2 21.52 21.87 -9.20
N PRO A 3 21.21 21.30 -8.01
CA PRO A 3 20.34 21.95 -7.02
C PRO A 3 20.81 23.34 -6.58
N LEU A 4 22.13 23.53 -6.42
CA LEU A 4 22.69 24.84 -6.06
C LEU A 4 22.51 25.87 -7.18
N GLY A 5 22.60 25.43 -8.43
CA GLY A 5 22.32 26.28 -9.59
C GLY A 5 20.86 26.71 -9.65
N VAL A 6 19.92 25.81 -9.36
CA VAL A 6 18.50 26.14 -9.28
C VAL A 6 18.22 27.14 -8.16
N LEU A 7 18.82 26.96 -6.98
CA LEU A 7 18.69 27.92 -5.88
C LEU A 7 19.24 29.30 -6.25
N ALA A 8 20.41 29.35 -6.89
CA ALA A 8 21.01 30.61 -7.34
C ALA A 8 20.14 31.33 -8.39
N ALA A 9 19.42 30.57 -9.22
CA ALA A 9 18.48 31.11 -10.20
C ALA A 9 17.09 31.44 -9.63
N GLY A 10 16.87 31.27 -8.31
CA GLY A 10 15.58 31.53 -7.67
C GLY A 10 14.49 30.49 -8.03
N GLY A 11 14.88 29.27 -8.41
CA GLY A 11 13.94 28.23 -8.79
C GLY A 11 13.14 27.65 -7.63
N GLY A 12 11.88 27.28 -7.89
CA GLY A 12 10.96 26.72 -6.90
C GLY A 12 11.28 25.27 -6.46
N PRO A 13 10.50 24.72 -5.50
CA PRO A 13 10.75 23.41 -4.90
C PRO A 13 10.67 22.25 -5.90
N THR A 14 9.80 22.34 -6.91
CA THR A 14 9.70 21.37 -8.01
C THR A 14 10.98 21.34 -8.85
N ALA A 15 11.49 22.50 -9.26
CA ALA A 15 12.73 22.60 -10.03
C ALA A 15 13.93 22.07 -9.24
N PHE A 16 13.99 22.38 -7.94
CA PHE A 16 15.02 21.87 -7.04
C PHE A 16 14.99 20.34 -6.94
N ALA A 17 13.79 19.74 -6.79
CA ALA A 17 13.64 18.30 -6.70
C ALA A 17 14.04 17.57 -7.99
N TRP A 18 13.70 18.13 -9.16
CA TRP A 18 14.18 17.62 -10.44
C TRP A 18 15.70 17.69 -10.56
N ALA A 19 16.30 18.82 -10.20
CA ALA A 19 17.75 18.97 -10.20
C ALA A 19 18.45 17.98 -9.24
N ALA A 20 17.85 17.72 -8.08
CA ALA A 20 18.34 16.73 -7.12
C ALA A 20 18.25 15.32 -7.69
N LEU A 21 17.12 14.97 -8.33
CA LEU A 21 16.94 13.67 -8.96
C LEU A 21 17.93 13.44 -10.12
N VAL A 22 18.14 14.43 -10.98
CA VAL A 22 19.11 14.35 -12.08
C VAL A 22 20.53 14.18 -11.55
N THR A 23 20.89 14.93 -10.50
CA THR A 23 22.21 14.79 -9.85
C THR A 23 22.36 13.40 -9.24
N ALA A 24 21.33 12.89 -8.55
CA ALA A 24 21.33 11.54 -7.98
C ALA A 24 21.43 10.45 -9.06
N ALA A 25 20.79 10.63 -10.21
CA ALA A 25 20.90 9.71 -11.33
C ALA A 25 22.30 9.71 -11.95
N ALA A 26 22.94 10.87 -12.06
CA ALA A 26 24.33 11.00 -12.52
C ALA A 26 25.30 10.34 -11.53
N ASP A 27 25.11 10.55 -10.23
CA ASP A 27 25.88 9.88 -9.18
C ASP A 27 25.68 8.35 -9.23
N GLY A 28 24.44 7.89 -9.43
CA GLY A 28 24.13 6.48 -9.65
C GLY A 28 24.83 5.90 -10.87
N ALA A 29 24.91 6.63 -11.98
CA ALA A 29 25.68 6.23 -13.15
C ALA A 29 27.19 6.15 -12.85
N ALA A 30 27.73 7.10 -12.08
CA ALA A 30 29.12 7.06 -11.62
C ALA A 30 29.40 5.82 -10.75
N VAL A 31 28.48 5.41 -9.87
CA VAL A 31 28.61 4.17 -9.08
C VAL A 31 28.70 2.92 -9.97
N LEU A 32 28.00 2.92 -11.11
CA LEU A 32 27.99 1.81 -12.07
C LEU A 32 29.23 1.77 -12.96
N TRP A 33 29.82 2.92 -13.27
CA TRP A 33 30.92 3.02 -14.24
C TRP A 33 32.30 3.13 -13.62
N THR A 34 32.41 3.62 -12.38
CA THR A 34 33.71 3.79 -11.71
C THR A 34 34.17 2.50 -11.03
N ARG A 35 35.49 2.23 -11.10
CA ARG A 35 36.13 1.09 -10.43
C ARG A 35 36.59 1.36 -8.98
N PRO A 36 37.15 2.54 -8.63
CA PRO A 36 37.68 2.74 -7.27
C PRO A 36 36.55 2.80 -6.24
N LEU A 37 36.66 1.95 -5.20
CA LEU A 37 35.67 1.83 -4.13
C LEU A 37 35.37 3.15 -3.39
N PRO A 38 36.35 4.02 -3.08
CA PRO A 38 36.07 5.30 -2.42
C PRO A 38 35.15 6.21 -3.24
N VAL A 39 35.32 6.25 -4.57
CA VAL A 39 34.48 7.04 -5.48
C VAL A 39 33.07 6.47 -5.54
N ARG A 40 32.93 5.14 -5.56
CA ARG A 40 31.61 4.50 -5.55
C ARG A 40 30.86 4.72 -4.24
N VAL A 41 31.54 4.71 -3.10
CA VAL A 41 30.92 4.98 -1.80
C VAL A 41 30.43 6.42 -1.72
N THR A 42 31.28 7.38 -2.09
CA THR A 42 30.92 8.81 -2.06
C THR A 42 29.78 9.14 -3.04
N ALA A 43 29.85 8.65 -4.28
CA ALA A 43 28.76 8.80 -5.25
C ALA A 43 27.48 8.08 -4.80
N GLY A 44 27.60 6.90 -4.18
CA GLY A 44 26.45 6.17 -3.63
C GLY A 44 25.74 6.92 -2.50
N VAL A 45 26.50 7.54 -1.60
CA VAL A 45 25.94 8.39 -0.53
C VAL A 45 25.28 9.63 -1.13
N GLY A 46 25.92 10.30 -2.10
CA GLY A 46 25.35 11.44 -2.81
C GLY A 46 24.02 11.11 -3.49
N ALA A 47 23.98 10.00 -4.24
CA ALA A 47 22.78 9.50 -4.89
C ALA A 47 21.67 9.17 -3.87
N ALA A 48 22.00 8.54 -2.75
CA ALA A 48 21.04 8.17 -1.73
C ALA A 48 20.43 9.40 -1.04
N VAL A 49 21.26 10.38 -0.66
CA VAL A 49 20.82 11.60 0.02
C VAL A 49 19.99 12.48 -0.93
N LEU A 50 20.49 12.78 -2.13
CA LEU A 50 19.77 13.62 -3.10
C LEU A 50 18.53 12.93 -3.66
N GLY A 51 18.62 11.63 -3.95
CA GLY A 51 17.48 10.83 -4.40
C GLY A 51 16.41 10.72 -3.33
N GLY A 52 16.80 10.43 -2.07
CA GLY A 52 15.88 10.40 -0.93
C GLY A 52 15.16 11.74 -0.73
N TRP A 53 15.88 12.85 -0.81
CA TRP A 53 15.29 14.19 -0.75
C TRP A 53 14.31 14.45 -1.90
N ALA A 54 14.67 14.05 -3.13
CA ALA A 54 13.79 14.19 -4.28
C ALA A 54 12.51 13.36 -4.13
N PHE A 55 12.59 12.14 -3.58
CA PHE A 55 11.40 11.32 -3.30
C PHE A 55 10.52 11.90 -2.20
N LEU A 56 11.10 12.43 -1.12
CA LEU A 56 10.33 13.10 -0.07
C LEU A 56 9.60 14.33 -0.62
N THR A 57 10.30 15.13 -1.43
CA THR A 57 9.69 16.31 -2.08
C THR A 57 8.62 15.89 -3.09
N GLY A 58 8.86 14.84 -3.88
CA GLY A 58 7.88 14.28 -4.80
C GLY A 58 6.65 13.72 -4.08
N GLY A 59 6.82 13.08 -2.93
CA GLY A 59 5.74 12.62 -2.07
C GLY A 59 4.90 13.77 -1.54
N TRP A 60 5.55 14.80 -1.00
CA TRP A 60 4.88 16.05 -0.58
C TRP A 60 4.10 16.70 -1.73
N LEU A 61 4.73 16.85 -2.89
CA LEU A 61 4.08 17.38 -4.09
C LEU A 61 2.95 16.49 -4.58
N SER A 62 3.01 15.18 -4.41
CA SER A 62 1.91 14.27 -4.76
C SER A 62 0.65 14.58 -3.94
N PHE A 63 0.81 15.07 -2.70
CA PHE A 63 -0.30 15.51 -1.86
C PHE A 63 -0.78 16.93 -2.17
N SER A 64 0.12 17.88 -2.47
CA SER A 64 -0.24 19.30 -2.64
C SER A 64 -0.48 19.74 -4.10
N SER A 65 0.20 19.11 -5.06
CA SER A 65 0.11 19.36 -6.51
C SER A 65 0.39 18.07 -7.29
N PRO A 66 -0.62 17.16 -7.38
CA PRO A 66 -0.45 15.81 -7.93
C PRO A 66 0.24 15.78 -9.30
N TRP A 67 -0.14 16.70 -10.18
CA TRP A 67 0.40 16.81 -11.54
C TRP A 67 1.89 17.18 -11.59
N SER A 68 2.41 17.81 -10.55
CA SER A 68 3.85 18.10 -10.43
C SER A 68 4.62 16.97 -9.74
N GLY A 69 4.01 16.32 -8.74
CA GLY A 69 4.64 15.26 -7.97
C GLY A 69 4.72 13.91 -8.70
N ALA A 70 3.65 13.52 -9.40
CA ALA A 70 3.57 12.25 -10.11
C ALA A 70 4.70 12.03 -11.14
N PRO A 71 5.01 12.95 -12.07
CA PRO A 71 6.07 12.73 -13.05
C PRO A 71 7.45 12.62 -12.38
N LEU A 72 7.71 13.38 -11.32
CA LEU A 72 8.96 13.32 -10.55
C LEU A 72 9.14 11.95 -9.88
N LEU A 73 8.10 11.45 -9.21
CA LEU A 73 8.10 10.14 -8.56
C LEU A 73 8.23 9.00 -9.57
N LEU A 74 7.57 9.08 -10.72
CA LEU A 74 7.68 8.08 -11.79
C LEU A 74 9.08 8.08 -12.42
N ALA A 75 9.67 9.26 -12.64
CA ALA A 75 11.06 9.36 -13.12
C ALA A 75 12.04 8.75 -12.10
N GLY A 76 11.87 9.05 -10.81
CA GLY A 76 12.67 8.42 -9.76
C GLY A 76 12.49 6.90 -9.70
N ALA A 77 11.26 6.41 -9.83
CA ALA A 77 10.98 4.97 -9.89
C ALA A 77 11.68 4.30 -11.08
N ALA A 78 11.69 4.94 -12.25
CA ALA A 78 12.39 4.44 -13.43
C ALA A 78 13.91 4.35 -13.21
N VAL A 79 14.52 5.37 -12.59
CA VAL A 79 15.94 5.36 -12.21
C VAL A 79 16.24 4.23 -11.22
N CYS A 80 15.42 4.08 -10.17
CA CYS A 80 15.58 2.99 -9.20
C CYS A 80 15.44 1.60 -9.83
N LEU A 81 14.49 1.40 -10.75
CA LEU A 81 14.35 0.14 -11.48
C LEU A 81 15.54 -0.13 -12.41
N TYR A 82 16.06 0.90 -13.08
CA TYR A 82 17.26 0.78 -13.90
C TYR A 82 18.46 0.35 -13.05
N VAL A 83 18.68 0.99 -11.89
CA VAL A 83 19.72 0.60 -10.94
C VAL A 83 19.51 -0.84 -10.46
N ALA A 84 18.27 -1.20 -10.11
CA ALA A 84 17.94 -2.54 -9.64
C ALA A 84 18.22 -3.63 -10.69
N TRP A 85 18.01 -3.33 -11.98
CA TRP A 85 18.38 -4.22 -13.08
C TRP A 85 19.89 -4.34 -13.28
N ARG A 86 20.64 -3.26 -13.07
CA ARG A 86 22.09 -3.25 -13.25
C ARG A 86 22.86 -3.79 -12.05
N THR A 87 22.28 -3.77 -10.85
CA THR A 87 22.97 -4.10 -9.59
C THR A 87 22.15 -5.09 -8.74
N PRO A 88 22.44 -6.40 -8.84
CA PRO A 88 21.65 -7.41 -8.13
C PRO A 88 21.70 -7.24 -6.59
N ALA A 89 22.80 -6.72 -6.05
CA ALA A 89 23.00 -6.51 -4.62
C ALA A 89 21.99 -5.54 -3.98
N VAL A 90 21.53 -4.52 -4.72
CA VAL A 90 20.55 -3.54 -4.24
C VAL A 90 19.19 -3.67 -4.94
N ALA A 91 19.02 -4.71 -5.77
CA ALA A 91 17.84 -4.86 -6.62
C ALA A 91 16.53 -4.87 -5.84
N VAL A 92 16.50 -5.55 -4.69
CA VAL A 92 15.31 -5.60 -3.82
C VAL A 92 15.02 -4.22 -3.24
N ALA A 93 15.99 -3.58 -2.57
CA ALA A 93 15.77 -2.29 -1.94
C ALA A 93 15.37 -1.21 -2.96
N ALA A 94 16.07 -1.12 -4.10
CA ALA A 94 15.77 -0.14 -5.14
C ALA A 94 14.40 -0.39 -5.79
N SER A 95 13.99 -1.65 -6.00
CA SER A 95 12.66 -1.96 -6.52
C SER A 95 11.53 -1.74 -5.50
N VAL A 96 11.79 -1.89 -4.19
CA VAL A 96 10.84 -1.45 -3.15
C VAL A 96 10.61 0.05 -3.25
N VAL A 97 11.69 0.85 -3.28
CA VAL A 97 11.58 2.32 -3.41
C VAL A 97 10.85 2.70 -4.68
N ALA A 98 11.15 2.06 -5.81
CA ALA A 98 10.44 2.30 -7.07
C ALA A 98 8.94 1.97 -6.98
N GLY A 99 8.58 0.84 -6.37
CA GLY A 99 7.18 0.44 -6.19
C GLY A 99 6.41 1.41 -5.28
N LEU A 100 7.02 1.87 -4.20
CA LEU A 100 6.44 2.87 -3.29
C LEU A 100 6.27 4.22 -4.00
N ALA A 101 7.28 4.67 -4.74
CA ALA A 101 7.22 5.91 -5.51
C ALA A 101 6.13 5.86 -6.59
N ALA A 102 6.02 4.74 -7.33
CA ALA A 102 4.95 4.55 -8.31
C ALA A 102 3.57 4.53 -7.65
N SER A 103 3.41 3.87 -6.50
CA SER A 103 2.16 3.86 -5.74
C SER A 103 1.78 5.27 -5.26
N ALA A 104 2.76 6.04 -4.76
CA ALA A 104 2.56 7.41 -4.32
C ALA A 104 2.20 8.35 -5.48
N ALA A 105 2.79 8.15 -6.67
CA ALA A 105 2.49 8.91 -7.87
C ALA A 105 1.06 8.65 -8.37
N VAL A 106 0.70 7.39 -8.54
CA VAL A 106 -0.64 7.00 -9.02
C VAL A 106 -1.70 7.41 -8.00
N GLY A 107 -1.41 7.21 -6.72
CA GLY A 107 -2.31 7.59 -5.65
C GLY A 107 -2.57 9.09 -5.54
N GLY A 108 -1.57 9.93 -5.75
CA GLY A 108 -1.77 11.39 -5.81
C GLY A 108 -2.70 11.79 -6.96
N LEU A 109 -2.55 11.15 -8.13
CA LEU A 109 -3.46 11.38 -9.27
C LEU A 109 -4.86 10.87 -8.98
N LEU A 110 -4.99 9.66 -8.42
CA LEU A 110 -6.28 9.08 -8.03
C LEU A 110 -7.00 9.97 -7.01
N ARG A 111 -6.28 10.54 -6.05
CA ARG A 111 -6.81 11.47 -5.05
C ARG A 111 -7.45 12.72 -5.68
N SER A 112 -6.95 13.17 -6.83
CA SER A 112 -7.52 14.34 -7.51
C SER A 112 -8.86 14.06 -8.22
N VAL A 113 -9.19 12.79 -8.42
CA VAL A 113 -10.38 12.36 -9.19
C VAL A 113 -11.40 11.62 -8.30
N LEU A 114 -10.94 10.91 -7.28
CA LEU A 114 -11.79 10.09 -6.41
C LEU A 114 -12.39 10.92 -5.27
N PRO A 115 -13.61 10.58 -4.82
CA PRO A 115 -14.13 11.05 -3.53
C PRO A 115 -13.21 10.61 -2.39
N GLY A 116 -13.11 11.41 -1.31
CA GLY A 116 -12.16 11.17 -0.21
C GLY A 116 -12.22 9.76 0.39
N ASP A 117 -13.40 9.15 0.46
CA ASP A 117 -13.57 7.80 1.01
C ASP A 117 -12.96 6.68 0.13
N TRP A 118 -12.69 6.97 -1.15
CA TRP A 118 -12.14 6.01 -2.13
C TRP A 118 -10.63 6.08 -2.28
N GLU A 119 -9.96 7.03 -1.61
CA GLU A 119 -8.49 7.16 -1.69
C GLU A 119 -7.80 5.85 -1.31
N VAL A 120 -8.10 5.31 -0.12
CA VAL A 120 -7.43 4.10 0.41
C VAL A 120 -7.68 2.85 -0.47
N PRO A 121 -8.92 2.53 -0.89
CA PRO A 121 -9.15 1.47 -1.87
C PRO A 121 -8.34 1.64 -3.16
N GLY A 122 -8.23 2.87 -3.67
CA GLY A 122 -7.44 3.18 -4.85
C GLY A 122 -5.97 2.78 -4.68
N TYR A 123 -5.34 3.20 -3.57
CA TYR A 123 -3.96 2.82 -3.23
C TYR A 123 -3.80 1.30 -3.10
N VAL A 124 -4.74 0.60 -2.46
CA VAL A 124 -4.71 -0.86 -2.29
C VAL A 124 -4.80 -1.57 -3.64
N LEU A 125 -5.69 -1.13 -4.53
CA LEU A 125 -5.78 -1.70 -5.89
C LEU A 125 -4.48 -1.49 -6.68
N CYS A 126 -3.87 -0.30 -6.62
CA CYS A 126 -2.57 -0.06 -7.23
C CYS A 126 -1.48 -0.98 -6.68
N ALA A 127 -1.45 -1.17 -5.36
CA ALA A 127 -0.51 -2.07 -4.70
C ALA A 127 -0.69 -3.53 -5.12
N LEU A 128 -1.94 -3.97 -5.27
CA LEU A 128 -2.29 -5.31 -5.75
C LEU A 128 -1.89 -5.50 -7.21
N VAL A 129 -2.09 -4.49 -8.06
CA VAL A 129 -1.60 -4.49 -9.45
C VAL A 129 -0.07 -4.64 -9.46
N LEU A 130 0.66 -3.85 -8.67
CA LEU A 130 2.12 -3.98 -8.56
C LEU A 130 2.55 -5.37 -8.08
N ALA A 131 1.89 -5.92 -7.07
CA ALA A 131 2.14 -7.28 -6.59
C ALA A 131 1.81 -8.36 -7.65
N SER A 132 0.85 -8.08 -8.55
CA SER A 132 0.46 -8.98 -9.63
C SER A 132 1.48 -9.01 -10.79
N VAL A 133 2.24 -7.93 -11.02
CA VAL A 133 3.25 -7.84 -12.11
C VAL A 133 4.27 -8.97 -12.01
N GLY A 134 4.66 -9.35 -10.78
CA GLY A 134 5.60 -10.46 -10.55
C GLY A 134 4.98 -11.86 -10.68
N ARG A 135 3.64 -11.97 -10.68
CA ARG A 135 2.89 -13.23 -10.82
C ARG A 135 2.42 -13.48 -12.26
N ALA A 136 2.12 -12.43 -13.01
CA ALA A 136 1.74 -12.52 -14.41
C ALA A 136 2.93 -13.00 -15.28
N GLY A 137 2.65 -13.67 -16.40
CA GLY A 137 3.68 -14.17 -17.32
C GLY A 137 4.67 -13.09 -17.81
N ALA A 138 4.27 -11.82 -17.81
CA ALA A 138 5.13 -10.67 -18.06
C ALA A 138 6.31 -10.56 -17.06
N GLY A 139 6.10 -10.98 -15.80
CA GLY A 139 7.11 -10.98 -14.75
C GLY A 139 8.17 -12.08 -14.90
N ALA A 140 8.00 -13.06 -15.79
CA ALA A 140 9.00 -14.10 -16.01
C ALA A 140 10.34 -13.52 -16.53
N ARG A 141 10.30 -12.36 -17.19
CA ARG A 141 11.49 -11.66 -17.70
C ARG A 141 12.17 -10.74 -16.68
N LEU A 142 11.54 -10.50 -15.52
CA LEU A 142 12.09 -9.62 -14.50
C LEU A 142 13.08 -10.36 -13.61
N PRO A 143 14.24 -9.76 -13.27
CA PRO A 143 15.16 -10.30 -12.27
C PRO A 143 14.43 -10.57 -10.94
N ARG A 144 14.78 -11.68 -10.28
CA ARG A 144 14.13 -12.12 -9.02
C ARG A 144 14.11 -11.01 -7.96
N GLY A 145 15.20 -10.24 -7.83
CA GLY A 145 15.29 -9.14 -6.88
C GLY A 145 14.26 -8.03 -7.13
N VAL A 146 14.05 -7.67 -8.40
CA VAL A 146 13.05 -6.65 -8.77
C VAL A 146 11.63 -7.13 -8.49
N ARG A 147 11.34 -8.39 -8.82
CA ARG A 147 10.04 -8.99 -8.50
C ARG A 147 9.77 -9.00 -7.00
N ALA A 148 10.76 -9.39 -6.21
CA ALA A 148 10.64 -9.48 -4.76
C ALA A 148 10.42 -8.09 -4.14
N GLY A 149 11.15 -7.07 -4.58
CA GLY A 149 10.96 -5.72 -4.04
C GLY A 149 9.67 -5.06 -4.49
N LEU A 150 9.23 -5.23 -5.74
CA LEU A 150 7.89 -4.76 -6.17
C LEU A 150 6.76 -5.46 -5.40
N ALA A 151 6.88 -6.77 -5.19
CA ALA A 151 5.93 -7.51 -4.36
C ALA A 151 5.96 -7.05 -2.89
N GLY A 152 7.15 -6.74 -2.36
CA GLY A 152 7.33 -6.20 -1.02
C GLY A 152 6.71 -4.80 -0.85
N ALA A 153 6.89 -3.92 -1.84
CA ALA A 153 6.24 -2.61 -1.86
C ALA A 153 4.71 -2.74 -1.92
N GLY A 154 4.19 -3.60 -2.79
CA GLY A 154 2.76 -3.90 -2.85
C GLY A 154 2.24 -4.44 -1.53
N ALA A 155 2.95 -5.40 -0.92
CA ALA A 155 2.59 -5.95 0.39
C ALA A 155 2.57 -4.88 1.48
N ALA A 156 3.56 -3.99 1.53
CA ALA A 156 3.63 -2.90 2.51
C ALA A 156 2.44 -1.93 2.37
N VAL A 157 2.11 -1.49 1.15
CA VAL A 157 0.96 -0.60 0.92
C VAL A 157 -0.35 -1.30 1.25
N THR A 158 -0.51 -2.59 0.90
CA THR A 158 -1.70 -3.36 1.29
C THR A 158 -1.82 -3.53 2.80
N ALA A 159 -0.70 -3.73 3.52
CA ALA A 159 -0.70 -3.85 4.98
C ALA A 159 -1.10 -2.54 5.67
N LEU A 160 -0.64 -1.40 5.13
CA LEU A 160 -1.10 -0.08 5.58
C LEU A 160 -2.61 0.11 5.32
N GLY A 161 -3.09 -0.31 4.15
CA GLY A 161 -4.52 -0.29 3.84
C GLY A 161 -5.36 -1.16 4.78
N LEU A 162 -4.86 -2.36 5.13
CA LEU A 162 -5.49 -3.22 6.13
C LEU A 162 -5.48 -2.58 7.52
N THR A 163 -4.37 -1.95 7.92
CA THR A 163 -4.25 -1.24 9.21
C THR A 163 -5.26 -0.11 9.31
N TRP A 164 -5.48 0.61 8.21
CA TRP A 164 -6.52 1.63 8.12
C TRP A 164 -7.94 1.05 8.20
N ALA A 165 -8.15 -0.19 7.75
CA ALA A 165 -9.43 -0.89 7.84
C ALA A 165 -9.65 -1.61 9.19
N LEU A 166 -8.71 -1.57 10.14
CA LEU A 166 -8.85 -2.20 11.46
C LEU A 166 -9.87 -1.54 12.40
N PRO A 167 -10.01 -0.21 12.48
CA PRO A 167 -10.95 0.43 13.41
C PRO A 167 -12.37 -0.14 13.39
N PRO A 168 -13.04 -0.33 12.22
CA PRO A 168 -14.39 -0.90 12.21
C PRO A 168 -14.45 -2.37 12.67
N VAL A 169 -13.36 -3.12 12.49
CA VAL A 169 -13.23 -4.51 12.98
C VAL A 169 -13.15 -4.49 14.51
N VAL A 170 -12.35 -3.58 15.08
CA VAL A 170 -12.18 -3.42 16.52
C VAL A 170 -13.49 -2.96 17.17
N THR A 171 -14.20 -1.99 16.58
CA THR A 171 -15.52 -1.59 17.08
C THR A 171 -16.53 -2.72 17.04
N GLY A 172 -16.57 -3.50 15.95
CA GLY A 172 -17.48 -4.64 15.83
C GLY A 172 -17.18 -5.72 16.87
N ALA A 173 -15.91 -5.96 17.17
CA ALA A 173 -15.48 -6.93 18.17
C ALA A 173 -15.73 -6.47 19.62
N LEU A 174 -15.58 -5.17 19.91
CA LEU A 174 -15.77 -4.59 21.24
C LEU A 174 -17.22 -4.17 21.52
N ALA A 175 -18.08 -4.09 20.50
CA ALA A 175 -19.48 -3.68 20.66
C ALA A 175 -20.26 -4.45 21.75
N PRO A 176 -20.07 -5.77 21.98
CA PRO A 176 -20.72 -6.47 23.08
C PRO A 176 -20.30 -5.97 24.47
N LEU A 177 -19.07 -5.50 24.63
CA LEU A 177 -18.53 -5.00 25.90
C LEU A 177 -18.98 -3.56 26.21
N ALA A 178 -19.33 -2.80 25.17
CA ALA A 178 -19.76 -1.41 25.29
C ALA A 178 -21.26 -1.24 25.58
N ARG A 179 -22.02 -2.33 25.75
CA ARG A 179 -23.45 -2.25 26.09
C ARG A 179 -23.63 -1.78 27.53
N THR A 180 -24.45 -0.75 27.70
CA THR A 180 -24.91 -0.24 28.99
C THR A 180 -26.34 -0.68 29.33
N THR A 181 -27.05 -1.28 28.36
CA THR A 181 -28.43 -1.75 28.47
C THR A 181 -28.50 -3.28 28.48
N ASP A 182 -29.65 -3.83 28.89
CA ASP A 182 -29.89 -5.26 28.91
C ASP A 182 -29.70 -5.91 27.55
N VAL A 183 -29.21 -7.16 27.54
CA VAL A 183 -28.85 -7.93 26.33
C VAL A 183 -30.01 -8.09 25.36
N TRP A 184 -31.25 -8.02 25.86
CA TRP A 184 -32.51 -8.19 25.11
C TRP A 184 -33.24 -6.88 24.82
N SER A 185 -32.65 -5.73 25.15
CA SER A 185 -33.26 -4.41 24.91
C SER A 185 -33.46 -4.08 23.43
N GLY A 186 -32.76 -4.80 22.52
CA GLY A 186 -32.77 -4.52 21.08
C GLY A 186 -32.02 -3.25 20.70
N GLU A 187 -31.46 -2.53 21.67
CA GLU A 187 -30.73 -1.28 21.48
C GLU A 187 -29.25 -1.58 21.14
N HIS A 188 -28.68 -0.80 20.22
CA HIS A 188 -27.25 -0.92 19.91
C HIS A 188 -26.43 -0.17 20.96
N ALA A 189 -25.26 -0.72 21.29
CA ALA A 189 -24.22 0.08 21.93
C ALA A 189 -23.91 1.29 21.03
N GLY A 190 -23.77 2.48 21.63
CA GLY A 190 -23.35 3.67 20.91
C GLY A 190 -22.00 3.47 20.22
N PRO A 191 -21.74 4.21 19.11
CA PRO A 191 -20.47 4.08 18.38
C PRO A 191 -19.30 4.48 19.28
N VAL A 192 -18.40 3.51 19.54
CA VAL A 192 -17.23 3.68 20.42
C VAL A 192 -16.11 4.48 19.74
N LEU A 193 -15.93 4.27 18.44
CA LEU A 193 -15.06 5.05 17.56
C LEU A 193 -16.00 5.68 16.52
N GLY A 194 -15.74 6.94 16.11
CA GLY A 194 -16.64 7.73 15.26
C GLY A 194 -17.01 7.08 13.91
N PRO A 195 -17.75 7.79 13.05
CA PRO A 195 -18.25 7.22 11.79
C PRO A 195 -17.12 6.61 10.93
N HIS A 196 -17.36 5.41 10.41
CA HIS A 196 -16.41 4.66 9.59
C HIS A 196 -16.84 4.64 8.12
N PRO A 197 -15.91 4.83 7.17
CA PRO A 197 -16.25 4.77 5.76
C PRO A 197 -16.55 3.33 5.33
N ALA A 198 -17.64 3.15 4.56
CA ALA A 198 -18.04 1.85 4.02
C ALA A 198 -16.95 1.19 3.14
N THR A 199 -15.99 1.97 2.64
CA THR A 199 -14.87 1.50 1.83
C THR A 199 -13.85 0.66 2.60
N ALA A 200 -13.82 0.70 3.94
CA ALA A 200 -12.97 -0.17 4.75
C ALA A 200 -13.30 -1.66 4.56
N VAL A 201 -14.59 -1.98 4.47
CA VAL A 201 -15.11 -3.33 4.16
C VAL A 201 -14.65 -3.78 2.77
N LEU A 202 -14.64 -2.87 1.80
CA LEU A 202 -14.18 -3.17 0.44
C LEU A 202 -12.68 -3.54 0.41
N VAL A 203 -11.84 -2.84 1.17
CA VAL A 203 -10.41 -3.18 1.31
C VAL A 203 -10.25 -4.60 1.86
N LEU A 204 -10.95 -4.94 2.95
CA LEU A 204 -10.90 -6.28 3.54
C LEU A 204 -11.35 -7.36 2.53
N ALA A 205 -12.46 -7.13 1.82
CA ALA A 205 -13.00 -8.06 0.84
C ALA A 205 -12.04 -8.31 -0.33
N VAL A 206 -11.46 -7.24 -0.89
CA VAL A 206 -10.53 -7.34 -2.02
C VAL A 206 -9.27 -8.10 -1.61
N VAL A 207 -8.67 -7.78 -0.45
CA VAL A 207 -7.46 -8.47 0.01
C VAL A 207 -7.75 -9.94 0.36
N ALA A 208 -8.90 -10.23 0.99
CA ALA A 208 -9.34 -11.60 1.23
C ALA A 208 -9.48 -12.40 -0.06
N ALA A 209 -10.09 -11.83 -1.10
CA ALA A 209 -10.23 -12.47 -2.40
C ALA A 209 -8.88 -12.75 -3.06
N VAL A 210 -7.94 -11.80 -2.98
CA VAL A 210 -6.58 -11.99 -3.50
C VAL A 210 -5.83 -13.10 -2.75
N LEU A 211 -5.94 -13.15 -1.41
CA LEU A 211 -5.31 -14.21 -0.62
C LEU A 211 -5.95 -15.58 -0.89
N ALA A 212 -7.27 -15.64 -1.08
CA ALA A 212 -7.98 -16.86 -1.45
C ALA A 212 -7.54 -17.39 -2.83
N SER A 213 -7.12 -16.50 -3.74
CA SER A 213 -6.60 -16.85 -5.06
C SER A 213 -5.20 -17.48 -5.02
N VAL A 214 -4.49 -17.42 -3.88
CA VAL A 214 -3.14 -17.97 -3.74
C VAL A 214 -3.23 -19.42 -3.25
N PRO A 215 -2.67 -20.40 -3.98
CA PRO A 215 -2.77 -21.82 -3.62
C PRO A 215 -1.78 -22.19 -2.50
N ARG A 216 -1.80 -21.46 -1.38
CA ARG A 216 -0.96 -21.69 -0.20
C ARG A 216 -1.81 -21.66 1.07
N LEU A 217 -1.49 -22.55 2.01
CA LEU A 217 -2.25 -22.69 3.26
C LEU A 217 -2.30 -21.38 4.06
N TRP A 218 -1.15 -20.72 4.24
CA TRP A 218 -1.08 -19.44 4.96
C TRP A 218 -1.97 -18.36 4.34
N ALA A 219 -2.13 -18.37 3.01
CA ALA A 219 -2.96 -17.41 2.31
C ALA A 219 -4.46 -17.71 2.51
N ARG A 220 -4.83 -18.99 2.52
CA ARG A 220 -6.20 -19.41 2.88
C ARG A 220 -6.53 -19.06 4.32
N CYS A 221 -5.62 -19.30 5.27
CA CYS A 221 -5.81 -18.90 6.66
C CYS A 221 -5.97 -17.37 6.77
N GLY A 222 -5.12 -16.60 6.10
CA GLY A 222 -5.24 -15.14 6.05
C GLY A 222 -6.57 -14.67 5.44
N ALA A 223 -7.01 -15.30 4.34
CA ALA A 223 -8.30 -15.01 3.71
C ALA A 223 -9.48 -15.30 4.65
N LEU A 224 -9.42 -16.39 5.43
CA LEU A 224 -10.44 -16.72 6.43
C LEU A 224 -10.46 -15.69 7.57
N VAL A 225 -9.30 -15.29 8.08
CA VAL A 225 -9.21 -14.25 9.12
C VAL A 225 -9.76 -12.92 8.60
N LEU A 226 -9.41 -12.52 7.37
CA LEU A 226 -9.96 -11.31 6.74
C LEU A 226 -11.45 -11.44 6.44
N GLY A 227 -11.94 -12.62 6.06
CA GLY A 227 -13.36 -12.89 5.88
C GLY A 227 -14.13 -12.76 7.19
N TRP A 228 -13.58 -13.27 8.30
CA TRP A 228 -14.14 -13.05 9.62
C TRP A 228 -14.14 -11.57 10.01
N ALA A 229 -13.01 -10.86 9.81
CA ALA A 229 -12.90 -9.42 10.09
C ALA A 229 -13.87 -8.58 9.24
N LEU A 230 -14.09 -8.98 7.98
CA LEU A 230 -15.08 -8.38 7.09
C LEU A 230 -16.49 -8.50 7.68
N LEU A 231 -16.86 -9.69 8.14
CA LEU A 231 -18.19 -9.98 8.69
C LEU A 231 -18.43 -9.26 10.02
N THR A 232 -17.39 -9.00 10.81
CA THR A 232 -17.51 -8.20 12.04
C THR A 232 -17.56 -6.70 11.78
N ALA A 233 -16.88 -6.21 10.74
CA ALA A 233 -16.90 -4.80 10.35
C ALA A 233 -18.14 -4.39 9.53
N LEU A 234 -18.74 -5.31 8.79
CA LEU A 234 -19.86 -5.06 7.86
C LEU A 234 -21.05 -4.34 8.53
N PRO A 235 -21.57 -4.80 9.69
CA PRO A 235 -22.77 -4.20 10.27
C PRO A 235 -22.50 -2.79 10.80
N VAL A 236 -21.31 -2.56 11.36
CA VAL A 236 -20.90 -1.25 11.88
C VAL A 236 -20.71 -0.26 10.74
N SER A 237 -20.05 -0.68 9.66
CA SER A 237 -19.73 0.20 8.53
C SER A 237 -20.96 0.57 7.69
N LEU A 238 -21.97 -0.30 7.64
CA LEU A 238 -23.22 -0.07 6.93
C LEU A 238 -24.35 0.46 7.83
N GLY A 239 -24.12 0.58 9.14
CA GLY A 239 -25.16 0.98 10.10
C GLY A 239 -26.37 0.04 10.11
N LEU A 240 -26.14 -1.27 9.97
CA LEU A 240 -27.22 -2.26 9.89
C LEU A 240 -27.99 -2.36 11.22
N PRO A 241 -29.31 -2.65 11.17
CA PRO A 241 -30.10 -2.85 12.38
C PRO A 241 -29.67 -4.13 13.14
N TYR A 242 -30.06 -4.23 14.41
CA TYR A 242 -29.56 -5.25 15.34
C TYR A 242 -29.94 -6.65 14.87
N ALA A 243 -31.18 -6.80 14.40
CA ALA A 243 -31.68 -8.06 13.85
C ALA A 243 -30.88 -8.52 12.63
N ALA A 244 -30.49 -7.60 11.73
CA ALA A 244 -29.67 -7.94 10.57
C ALA A 244 -28.25 -8.36 10.98
N THR A 245 -27.68 -7.67 11.97
CA THR A 245 -26.37 -8.01 12.55
C THR A 245 -26.38 -9.41 13.17
N LEU A 246 -27.39 -9.73 13.98
CA LEU A 246 -27.55 -11.06 14.58
C LEU A 246 -27.77 -12.14 13.53
N ALA A 247 -28.63 -11.91 12.54
CA ALA A 247 -28.89 -12.87 11.48
C ALA A 247 -27.60 -13.19 10.69
N LEU A 248 -26.81 -12.17 10.37
CA LEU A 248 -25.51 -12.35 9.72
C LEU A 248 -24.57 -13.21 10.59
N GLN A 249 -24.43 -12.87 11.88
CA GLN A 249 -23.57 -13.61 12.80
C GLN A 249 -24.02 -15.08 12.92
N LEU A 250 -25.32 -15.33 13.11
CA LEU A 250 -25.88 -16.68 13.21
C LEU A 250 -25.62 -17.49 11.92
N LEU A 251 -25.88 -16.91 10.75
CA LEU A 251 -25.61 -17.57 9.46
C LEU A 251 -24.13 -17.89 9.28
N THR A 252 -23.24 -16.98 9.67
CA THR A 252 -21.79 -17.21 9.56
C THR A 252 -21.31 -18.30 10.51
N THR A 253 -21.82 -18.35 11.75
CA THR A 253 -21.54 -19.44 12.69
C THR A 253 -22.10 -20.77 12.22
N ALA A 254 -23.33 -20.78 11.68
CA ALA A 254 -23.94 -21.99 11.14
C ALA A 254 -23.16 -22.54 9.94
N ALA A 255 -22.71 -21.66 9.03
CA ALA A 255 -21.86 -22.04 7.91
C ALA A 255 -20.51 -22.60 8.37
N ALA A 256 -19.85 -21.97 9.35
CA ALA A 256 -18.59 -22.46 9.91
C ALA A 256 -18.74 -23.85 10.57
N LEU A 257 -19.80 -24.04 11.36
CA LEU A 257 -20.12 -25.32 11.98
C LEU A 257 -20.44 -26.39 10.93
N TRP A 258 -21.20 -26.04 9.89
CA TRP A 258 -21.53 -26.95 8.80
C TRP A 258 -20.28 -27.43 8.06
N ILE A 259 -19.31 -26.55 7.80
CA ILE A 259 -18.04 -26.90 7.18
C ILE A 259 -17.21 -27.80 8.12
N ALA A 260 -17.20 -27.52 9.42
CA ALA A 260 -16.43 -28.28 10.40
C ALA A 260 -16.98 -29.70 10.64
N VAL A 261 -18.29 -29.88 10.57
CA VAL A 261 -18.96 -31.17 10.83
C VAL A 261 -19.00 -32.06 9.58
N ARG A 262 -18.78 -31.52 8.38
CA ARG A 262 -18.69 -32.35 7.17
C ARG A 262 -17.44 -33.24 7.23
N PRO A 263 -17.57 -34.57 7.28
CA PRO A 263 -16.42 -35.46 7.18
C PRO A 263 -15.75 -35.21 5.83
N ALA A 264 -14.43 -35.02 5.85
CA ALA A 264 -13.66 -34.95 4.61
C ALA A 264 -13.85 -36.28 3.85
N PRO A 265 -14.12 -36.24 2.53
CA PRO A 265 -14.15 -37.44 1.70
C PRO A 265 -12.78 -38.12 1.63
#